data_AF-A0A538QV72-F1
#
_entry.id   AF-A0A538QV72-F1
#
_cell.length_a   1.000
_cell.length_b   1.000
_cell.length_c   1.000
_cell.angle_alpha   90.00
_cell.angle_beta   90.00
_cell.angle_gamma   90.00
#
_symmetry.space_group_name_H-M   'P 1'
#
loop_
_entity.id
_entity.type
_entity.pdbx_description
1 polymer ?
#
loop_
_entity_poly.entity_id
_entity_poly.type
_entity_poly.pdbx_seq_one_letter_code
_entity_poly.pdbx_strand_id
1 'polypeptide(L)'
;MLIQEKLIAKIRELCVADERLDAALMYGSFASGEADEHSDVEFWLFFEPGHRAEIDPRSWCAQIGPLLHHVRNEWGADVVMLPGLVRGDLRFATTEDIAGLRSWPARGAPVERMIVLDRTGPEVSAGIWSAWGCGKRLWTELLQRHGREVPRQLFAELDEALSP
;
A
#
# COMPACT_ATOMS: atom_id res chain seq x y z
N MET A 1 6.20 -20.25 -8.29
CA MET A 1 6.53 -18.98 -7.62
C MET A 1 6.95 -17.99 -8.69
N LEU A 2 6.12 -16.97 -8.89
CA LEU A 2 6.35 -15.86 -9.80
C LEU A 2 7.59 -15.07 -9.36
N ILE A 3 8.24 -14.36 -10.29
CA ILE A 3 9.41 -13.54 -9.96
C ILE A 3 9.03 -12.36 -9.04
N GLN A 4 7.82 -11.83 -9.20
CA GLN A 4 7.24 -10.80 -8.36
C GLN A 4 7.17 -11.23 -6.88
N GLU A 5 6.82 -12.48 -6.60
CA GLU A 5 6.75 -13.00 -5.23
C GLU A 5 8.13 -12.99 -4.56
N LYS A 6 9.21 -13.30 -5.31
CA LYS A 6 10.59 -13.20 -4.83
C LYS A 6 10.99 -11.76 -4.55
N LEU A 7 10.60 -10.84 -5.43
CA LEU A 7 10.89 -9.41 -5.28
C LEU A 7 10.12 -8.82 -4.10
N ILE A 8 8.84 -9.18 -3.92
CA ILE A 8 8.03 -8.80 -2.76
C ILE A 8 8.65 -9.32 -1.48
N ALA A 9 9.08 -10.58 -1.43
CA ALA A 9 9.77 -11.12 -0.25
C ALA A 9 11.03 -10.31 0.06
N LYS A 10 11.82 -9.96 -0.96
CA LYS A 10 13.01 -9.12 -0.78
C LYS A 10 12.68 -7.72 -0.27
N ILE A 11 11.64 -7.08 -0.80
CA ILE A 11 11.19 -5.76 -0.35
C ILE A 11 10.74 -5.84 1.12
N ARG A 12 9.99 -6.88 1.51
CA ARG A 12 9.57 -7.09 2.90
C ARG A 12 10.78 -7.25 3.84
N GLU A 13 11.80 -8.00 3.43
CA GLU A 13 13.06 -8.10 4.20
C GLU A 13 13.73 -6.73 4.38
N LEU A 14 13.81 -5.92 3.32
CA LEU A 14 14.39 -4.58 3.38
C LEU A 14 13.58 -3.65 4.28
N CYS A 15 12.24 -3.72 4.23
CA CYS A 15 11.39 -2.93 5.12
C CYS A 15 11.65 -3.28 6.59
N VAL A 16 11.77 -4.56 6.92
CA VAL A 16 12.06 -4.99 8.29
C VAL A 16 13.47 -4.59 8.72
N ALA A 17 14.45 -4.67 7.82
CA ALA A 17 15.85 -4.38 8.11
C ALA A 17 16.18 -2.87 8.23
N ASP A 18 15.46 -1.99 7.54
CA ASP A 18 15.69 -0.54 7.62
C ASP A 18 15.04 0.03 8.88
N GLU A 19 15.81 0.24 9.94
CA GLU A 19 15.35 0.77 11.23
C GLU A 19 14.76 2.20 11.12
N ARG A 20 15.05 2.92 10.04
CA ARG A 20 14.53 4.27 9.80
C ARG A 20 13.11 4.28 9.25
N LEU A 21 12.63 3.14 8.75
CA LEU A 21 11.31 3.00 8.16
C LEU A 21 10.26 2.82 9.26
N ASP A 22 9.26 3.69 9.31
CA ASP A 22 8.26 3.68 10.37
C ASP A 22 7.04 2.85 10.00
N ALA A 23 6.63 2.86 8.74
CA ALA A 23 5.58 1.96 8.26
C ALA A 23 5.74 1.63 6.77
N ALA A 24 5.16 0.51 6.35
CA ALA A 24 5.10 0.13 4.95
C ALA A 24 3.78 -0.56 4.59
N LEU A 25 3.27 -0.21 3.42
CA LEU A 25 2.06 -0.78 2.84
C LEU A 25 2.38 -1.34 1.46
N MET A 26 1.88 -2.53 1.17
CA MET A 26 1.72 -3.08 -0.17
C MET A 26 0.30 -2.79 -0.64
N TYR A 27 0.14 -2.50 -1.94
CA TYR A 27 -1.17 -2.37 -2.56
C TYR A 27 -1.17 -3.04 -3.93
N GLY A 28 -2.25 -2.87 -4.70
CA GLY A 28 -2.36 -3.45 -6.03
C GLY A 28 -2.80 -4.91 -6.03
N SER A 29 -2.59 -5.58 -7.18
CA SER A 29 -3.13 -6.91 -7.47
C SER A 29 -2.63 -8.00 -6.50
N PHE A 30 -1.40 -7.89 -6.00
CA PHE A 30 -0.86 -8.84 -5.02
C PHE A 30 -1.56 -8.73 -3.66
N ALA A 31 -1.89 -7.51 -3.25
CA ALA A 31 -2.63 -7.32 -2.01
C ALA A 31 -4.10 -7.77 -2.17
N SER A 32 -4.72 -7.50 -3.32
CA SER A 32 -6.12 -7.87 -3.59
C SER A 32 -6.33 -9.36 -3.91
N GLY A 33 -5.26 -10.11 -4.19
CA GLY A 33 -5.34 -11.53 -4.58
C GLY A 33 -5.70 -11.74 -6.05
N GLU A 34 -5.50 -10.71 -6.88
CA GLU A 34 -5.77 -10.72 -8.32
C GLU A 34 -4.49 -10.76 -9.16
N ALA A 35 -3.33 -10.96 -8.53
CA ALA A 35 -2.05 -10.94 -9.20
C ALA A 35 -1.82 -12.14 -10.12
N ASP A 36 -1.07 -11.87 -11.19
CA ASP A 36 -0.65 -12.82 -12.21
C ASP A 36 0.80 -12.51 -12.68
N GLU A 37 1.24 -13.18 -13.75
CA GLU A 37 2.58 -12.98 -14.31
C GLU A 37 2.81 -11.60 -14.94
N HIS A 38 1.74 -10.84 -15.20
CA HIS A 38 1.79 -9.50 -15.79
C HIS A 38 1.74 -8.37 -14.76
N SER A 39 1.52 -8.72 -13.49
CA SER A 39 1.43 -7.78 -12.39
C SER A 39 2.77 -7.13 -12.05
N ASP A 40 2.72 -5.87 -11.64
CA ASP A 40 3.81 -5.14 -11.01
C ASP A 40 3.81 -5.33 -9.49
N VAL A 41 4.75 -4.68 -8.81
CA VAL A 41 4.85 -4.68 -7.34
C VAL A 41 4.78 -3.24 -6.83
N GLU A 42 3.92 -2.99 -5.85
CA GLU A 42 3.56 -1.62 -5.46
C GLU A 42 3.61 -1.41 -3.95
N PHE A 43 4.35 -0.38 -3.49
CA PHE A 43 4.58 -0.12 -2.07
C PHE A 43 4.55 1.37 -1.71
N TRP A 44 4.02 1.66 -0.53
CA TRP A 44 4.29 2.90 0.19
C TRP A 44 5.21 2.64 1.36
N LEU A 45 6.21 3.51 1.52
CA LEU A 45 7.23 3.46 2.55
C LEU A 45 7.21 4.80 3.29
N PHE A 46 6.81 4.77 4.56
CA PHE A 46 6.64 5.94 5.40
C PHE A 46 7.80 6.04 6.38
N PHE A 47 8.43 7.21 6.39
CA PHE A 47 9.55 7.53 7.28
C PHE A 47 9.19 8.80 8.07
N GLU A 48 9.68 8.94 9.29
CA GLU A 48 9.68 10.23 9.97
C GLU A 48 10.38 11.29 9.09
N PRO A 49 9.93 12.57 9.07
CA PRO A 49 10.45 13.57 8.13
C PRO A 49 11.98 13.72 8.14
N GLY A 50 12.61 13.60 9.31
CA GLY A 50 14.07 13.61 9.45
C GLY A 50 14.74 12.44 8.74
N HIS A 51 14.27 11.21 8.98
CA HIS A 51 14.76 10.01 8.29
C HIS A 51 14.50 10.08 6.80
N ARG A 52 13.32 10.56 6.38
CA ARG A 52 12.95 10.67 4.97
C ARG A 52 13.96 11.53 4.20
N ALA A 53 14.43 12.62 4.78
CA ALA A 53 15.39 13.53 4.16
C ALA A 53 16.75 12.86 3.88
N GLU A 54 17.09 11.79 4.59
CA GLU A 54 18.31 11.01 4.42
C GLU A 54 18.16 9.86 3.40
N ILE A 55 16.94 9.53 3.00
CA ILE A 55 16.68 8.46 2.04
C ILE A 55 16.85 8.97 0.61
N ASP A 56 17.82 8.40 -0.10
CA ASP A 56 17.86 8.40 -1.56
C ASP A 56 17.03 7.22 -2.10
N PRO A 57 15.86 7.46 -2.74
CA PRO A 57 14.99 6.40 -3.26
C PRO A 57 15.70 5.45 -4.22
N ARG A 58 16.58 5.98 -5.07
CA ARG A 58 17.30 5.17 -6.07
C ARG A 58 18.21 4.16 -5.39
N SER A 59 19.01 4.62 -4.42
CA SER A 59 19.90 3.77 -3.63
C SER A 59 19.13 2.76 -2.79
N TRP A 60 17.96 3.13 -2.25
CA TRP A 60 17.10 2.18 -1.56
C TRP A 60 16.60 1.08 -2.49
N CYS A 61 16.02 1.44 -3.64
CA CYS A 61 15.53 0.48 -4.63
C CYS A 61 16.64 -0.43 -5.18
N ALA A 62 17.88 0.05 -5.29
CA ALA A 62 19.01 -0.75 -5.76
C ALA A 62 19.38 -1.92 -4.82
N GLN A 63 18.88 -1.93 -3.58
CA GLN A 63 19.03 -3.04 -2.65
C GLN A 63 18.09 -4.21 -2.95
N ILE A 64 17.02 -3.99 -3.72
CA ILE A 64 16.07 -5.04 -4.15
C ILE A 64 16.75 -5.94 -5.19
N GLY A 65 17.53 -5.33 -6.08
CA GLY A 65 18.29 -6.00 -7.14
C GLY A 65 18.81 -4.99 -8.17
N PRO A 66 19.52 -5.47 -9.21
CA PRO A 66 20.02 -4.61 -10.29
C PRO A 66 18.87 -3.84 -10.96
N LEU A 67 18.90 -2.50 -10.85
CA LEU A 67 17.92 -1.63 -11.50
C LEU A 67 18.27 -1.45 -12.97
N LEU A 68 17.35 -1.83 -13.86
CA LEU A 68 17.47 -1.58 -15.30
C LEU A 68 17.07 -0.14 -15.65
N HIS A 69 16.10 0.40 -14.92
CA HIS A 69 15.62 1.77 -15.07
C HIS A 69 15.05 2.28 -13.74
N HIS A 70 15.09 3.60 -13.56
CA HIS A 70 14.48 4.30 -12.43
C HIS A 70 14.06 5.69 -12.91
N VAL A 71 12.80 6.04 -12.65
CA VAL A 71 12.22 7.34 -12.97
C VAL A 71 11.25 7.74 -11.87
N ARG A 72 11.26 9.03 -11.51
CA ARG A 72 10.21 9.60 -10.66
C ARG A 72 9.09 10.13 -11.54
N ASN A 73 7.88 9.61 -11.38
CA ASN A 73 6.73 10.04 -12.19
C ASN A 73 6.11 11.35 -11.68
N GLU A 74 5.11 11.87 -12.39
CA GLU A 74 4.42 13.13 -12.09
C GLU A 74 3.63 13.12 -10.77
N TRP A 75 3.36 11.93 -10.21
CA TRP A 75 2.71 11.76 -8.91
C TRP A 75 3.69 11.53 -7.77
N GLY A 76 4.99 11.63 -8.04
CA GLY A 76 6.05 11.52 -7.04
C GLY A 76 6.43 10.09 -6.65
N ALA A 77 5.95 9.08 -7.38
CA ALA A 77 6.37 7.70 -7.19
C ALA A 77 7.69 7.42 -7.89
N ASP A 78 8.54 6.60 -7.27
CA ASP A 78 9.77 6.07 -7.83
C ASP A 78 9.45 4.76 -8.56
N VAL A 79 9.31 4.87 -9.89
CA VAL A 79 9.02 3.75 -10.79
C VAL A 79 10.33 3.11 -11.24
N VAL A 80 10.48 1.82 -10.97
CA VAL A 80 11.71 1.05 -11.24
C VAL A 80 11.44 -0.15 -12.15
N MET A 81 12.44 -0.52 -12.93
CA MET A 81 12.46 -1.78 -13.67
C MET A 81 13.43 -2.75 -12.99
N LEU A 82 12.86 -3.74 -12.31
CA LEU A 82 13.55 -4.76 -11.52
C LEU A 82 13.95 -5.97 -12.40
N PRO A 83 14.75 -6.92 -11.87
CA PRO A 83 15.09 -8.13 -12.58
C PRO A 83 13.87 -8.86 -13.14
N GLY A 84 13.98 -9.33 -14.38
CA GLY A 84 12.87 -9.96 -15.11
C GLY A 84 11.89 -8.96 -15.74
N LEU A 85 12.27 -7.69 -15.86
CA LEU A 85 11.41 -6.60 -16.40
C LEU A 85 10.13 -6.39 -15.58
N VAL A 86 10.16 -6.78 -14.30
CA VAL A 86 9.08 -6.48 -13.37
C VAL A 86 9.12 -5.00 -13.05
N ARG A 87 8.00 -4.32 -13.28
CA ARG A 87 7.84 -2.92 -12.86
C ARG A 87 7.60 -2.89 -11.34
N GLY A 88 8.24 -1.93 -10.66
CA GLY A 88 7.95 -1.59 -9.27
C GLY A 88 7.49 -0.14 -9.17
N ASP A 89 6.45 0.14 -8.39
CA ASP A 89 6.01 1.49 -8.03
C ASP A 89 6.23 1.65 -6.51
N LEU A 90 7.22 2.48 -6.12
CA LEU A 90 7.56 2.70 -4.73
C LEU A 90 7.37 4.16 -4.36
N ARG A 91 6.61 4.42 -3.29
CA ARG A 91 6.32 5.76 -2.79
C ARG A 91 7.06 5.99 -1.48
N PHE A 92 8.07 6.86 -1.51
CA PHE A 92 8.82 7.25 -0.33
C PHE A 92 8.22 8.52 0.27
N ALA A 93 7.40 8.34 1.30
CA ALA A 93 6.55 9.34 1.94
C ALA A 93 6.99 9.64 3.38
N THR A 94 6.39 10.65 4.01
CA THR A 94 6.58 10.89 5.45
C THR A 94 5.44 10.30 6.27
N THR A 95 5.64 10.08 7.57
CA THR A 95 4.56 9.70 8.50
C THR A 95 3.39 10.69 8.52
N GLU A 96 3.64 11.96 8.19
CA GLU A 96 2.59 12.98 8.02
C GLU A 96 1.61 12.65 6.89
N ASP A 97 2.06 11.93 5.85
CA ASP A 97 1.23 11.52 4.72
C ASP A 97 0.23 10.38 5.07
N ILE A 98 0.42 9.69 6.21
CA ILE A 98 -0.43 8.56 6.64
C ILE A 98 -1.89 9.00 6.81
N ALA A 99 -2.13 10.24 7.27
CA ALA A 99 -3.48 10.76 7.40
C ALA A 99 -4.24 10.80 6.05
N GLY A 100 -3.51 10.96 4.93
CA GLY A 100 -4.06 10.95 3.57
C GLY A 100 -4.63 9.60 3.15
N LEU A 101 -4.18 8.48 3.74
CA LEU A 101 -4.70 7.13 3.46
C LEU A 101 -6.22 7.03 3.65
N ARG A 102 -6.77 7.80 4.61
CA ARG A 102 -8.21 7.84 4.92
C ARG A 102 -9.07 8.30 3.74
N SER A 103 -8.45 8.98 2.78
CA SER A 103 -9.12 9.56 1.60
C SER A 103 -8.94 8.73 0.34
N TRP A 104 -8.18 7.63 0.39
CA TRP A 104 -7.91 6.84 -0.79
C TRP A 104 -9.20 6.23 -1.34
N PRO A 105 -9.44 6.33 -2.67
CA PRO A 105 -10.57 5.67 -3.29
C PRO A 105 -10.41 4.18 -3.03
N ALA A 106 -11.38 3.59 -2.33
CA ALA A 106 -11.34 2.23 -1.81
C ALA A 106 -11.26 1.16 -2.92
N ARG A 107 -10.08 1.02 -3.53
CA ARG A 107 -9.59 -0.26 -4.08
C ARG A 107 -8.74 -0.92 -3.01
N GLY A 108 -9.33 -1.06 -1.82
CA GLY A 108 -8.68 -1.67 -0.68
C GLY A 108 -8.52 -3.16 -0.92
N ALA A 109 -7.34 -3.66 -0.61
CA ALA A 109 -7.16 -5.07 -0.29
C ALA A 109 -7.45 -5.27 1.21
N PRO A 110 -7.61 -6.53 1.67
CA PRO A 110 -7.65 -6.80 3.11
C PRO A 110 -6.44 -6.17 3.82
N VAL A 111 -6.68 -5.45 4.91
CA VAL A 111 -5.68 -4.61 5.62
C VAL A 111 -4.45 -5.44 5.98
N GLU A 112 -4.67 -6.65 6.46
CA GLU A 112 -3.65 -7.60 6.87
C GLU A 112 -2.74 -8.05 5.72
N ARG A 113 -3.22 -7.98 4.47
CA ARG A 113 -2.41 -8.25 3.27
C ARG A 113 -1.64 -7.03 2.81
N MET A 114 -2.17 -5.83 3.11
CA MET A 114 -1.54 -4.57 2.77
C MET A 114 -0.41 -4.22 3.74
N ILE A 115 -0.57 -4.47 5.04
CA ILE A 115 0.46 -4.09 6.03
C ILE A 115 1.70 -4.96 5.85
N VAL A 116 2.83 -4.30 5.59
CA VAL A 116 4.16 -4.92 5.55
C VAL A 116 4.89 -4.72 6.86
N LEU A 117 4.80 -3.50 7.41
CA LEU A 117 5.42 -3.07 8.66
C LEU A 117 4.60 -1.91 9.23
N ASP A 118 4.42 -1.88 10.55
CA ASP A 118 3.81 -0.74 11.24
C ASP A 118 4.48 -0.55 12.62
N ARG A 119 5.45 0.37 12.69
CA ARG A 119 6.15 0.76 13.93
C ARG A 119 5.53 2.00 14.58
N THR A 120 4.65 2.72 13.88
CA THR A 120 3.97 3.91 14.41
C THR A 120 2.81 3.55 15.36
N GLY A 121 2.40 2.27 15.40
CA GLY A 121 1.25 1.80 16.18
C GLY A 121 0.06 1.50 15.25
N PRO A 122 -1.20 1.51 15.68
CA PRO A 122 -2.33 1.15 14.80
C PRO A 122 -2.70 2.25 13.79
N GLU A 123 -1.84 3.24 13.50
CA GLU A 123 -2.23 4.44 12.74
C GLU A 123 -2.47 4.15 11.24
N VAL A 124 -1.65 3.32 10.64
CA VAL A 124 -1.82 2.90 9.24
C VAL A 124 -3.06 2.02 9.12
N SER A 125 -3.21 1.06 10.04
CA SER A 125 -4.42 0.23 10.17
C SER A 125 -5.67 1.10 10.32
N ALA A 126 -5.66 2.07 11.25
CA ALA A 126 -6.76 3.00 11.50
C ALA A 126 -7.06 3.91 10.31
N GLY A 127 -6.04 4.25 9.50
CA GLY A 127 -6.18 4.98 8.25
C GLY A 127 -7.04 4.22 7.24
N ILE A 128 -6.71 2.96 6.99
CA ILE A 128 -7.44 2.09 6.06
C ILE A 128 -8.87 1.84 6.57
N TRP A 129 -9.04 1.60 7.87
CA TRP A 129 -10.35 1.49 8.52
C TRP A 129 -11.22 2.72 8.34
N SER A 130 -10.63 3.90 8.45
CA SER A 130 -11.33 5.15 8.27
C SER A 130 -11.75 5.37 6.81
N ALA A 131 -10.95 4.91 5.84
CA ALA A 131 -11.32 4.93 4.43
C ALA A 131 -12.53 4.03 4.17
N TRP A 132 -12.54 2.81 4.72
CA TRP A 132 -13.70 1.91 4.68
C TRP A 132 -14.93 2.52 5.35
N GLY A 133 -14.78 3.09 6.54
CA GLY A 133 -15.84 3.80 7.25
C GLY A 133 -16.42 4.98 6.46
N CYS A 134 -15.58 5.71 5.73
CA CYS A 134 -16.01 6.77 4.80
C CYS A 134 -16.81 6.19 3.63
N GLY A 135 -16.28 5.14 2.99
CA GLY A 135 -16.93 4.44 1.88
C GLY A 135 -18.32 3.91 2.23
N LYS A 136 -18.47 3.22 3.36
CA LYS A 136 -19.78 2.75 3.86
C LYS A 136 -20.78 3.88 4.03
N ARG A 137 -20.34 5.03 4.54
CA ARG A 137 -21.19 6.20 4.77
C ARG A 137 -21.71 6.77 3.46
N LEU A 138 -20.81 7.02 2.50
CA LEU A 138 -21.16 7.54 1.17
C LEU A 138 -22.05 6.58 0.39
N TRP A 139 -21.78 5.27 0.48
CA TRP A 139 -22.61 4.25 -0.15
C TRP A 139 -24.02 4.23 0.44
N THR A 140 -24.14 4.34 1.76
CA THR A 140 -25.44 4.43 2.44
C THR A 140 -26.22 5.67 2.00
N GLU A 141 -25.56 6.83 1.92
CA GLU A 141 -26.18 8.07 1.44
C GLU A 141 -26.66 7.95 -0.01
N LEU A 142 -25.86 7.35 -0.90
CA LEU A 142 -26.23 7.11 -2.30
C LEU A 142 -27.46 6.20 -2.41
N LEU A 143 -27.48 5.09 -1.67
CA LEU A 143 -28.61 4.17 -1.69
C LEU A 143 -29.89 4.83 -1.20
N GLN A 144 -29.81 5.63 -0.13
CA GLN A 144 -30.96 6.41 0.37
C GLN A 144 -31.49 7.39 -0.69
N ARG A 145 -30.60 8.13 -1.37
CA ARG A 145 -30.98 9.07 -2.45
C ARG A 145 -31.70 8.36 -3.62
N HIS A 146 -31.41 7.08 -3.83
CA HIS A 146 -31.98 6.28 -4.92
C HIS A 146 -33.05 5.28 -4.45
N GLY A 147 -33.50 5.33 -3.19
CA GLY A 147 -34.54 4.42 -2.66
C GLY A 147 -34.13 2.94 -2.67
N ARG A 148 -32.84 2.65 -2.51
CA ARG A 148 -32.28 1.29 -2.49
C ARG A 148 -31.94 0.89 -1.06
N GLU A 149 -32.03 -0.40 -0.77
CA GLU A 149 -31.66 -0.94 0.54
C GLU A 149 -30.15 -1.06 0.73
N VAL A 150 -29.69 -0.82 1.96
CA VAL A 150 -28.30 -1.02 2.37
C VAL A 150 -27.97 -2.52 2.38
N PRO A 151 -26.93 -2.98 1.67
CA PRO A 151 -26.54 -4.39 1.65
C PRO A 151 -25.82 -4.76 2.95
N ARG A 152 -26.59 -4.93 4.03
CA ARG A 152 -26.06 -5.13 5.40
C ARG A 152 -25.14 -6.35 5.50
N GLN A 153 -25.46 -7.43 4.79
CA GLN A 153 -24.66 -8.65 4.80
C GLN A 153 -23.28 -8.41 4.18
N LEU A 154 -23.21 -7.77 3.01
CA LEU A 154 -21.94 -7.41 2.38
C LEU A 154 -21.09 -6.49 3.26
N PHE A 155 -21.72 -5.52 3.94
CA PHE A 155 -20.99 -4.64 4.87
C PHE A 155 -20.43 -5.40 6.07
N ALA A 156 -21.17 -6.39 6.59
CA ALA A 156 -20.71 -7.24 7.67
C ALA A 156 -19.54 -8.15 7.26
N GLU A 157 -19.62 -8.76 6.07
CA GLU A 157 -18.54 -9.59 5.50
C GLU A 157 -17.26 -8.77 5.31
N LEU A 158 -17.38 -7.52 4.85
CA LEU A 158 -16.24 -6.61 4.71
C LEU A 158 -15.73 -6.08 6.06
N ASP A 159 -16.60 -5.86 7.05
CA ASP A 159 -16.18 -5.51 8.40
C ASP A 159 -15.39 -6.65 9.07
N GLU A 160 -15.78 -7.90 8.84
CA GLU A 160 -15.05 -9.07 9.31
C GLU A 160 -13.70 -9.24 8.58
N ALA A 161 -13.68 -9.06 7.26
CA ALA A 161 -12.45 -9.17 6.46
C ALA A 161 -11.42 -8.08 6.74
N LEU A 162 -11.83 -6.96 7.35
CA LEU A 162 -10.93 -5.85 7.69
C LEU A 162 -10.56 -5.83 9.18
N SER A 163 -11.30 -6.55 10.04
CA SER A 163 -11.09 -6.74 11.50
C SER A 163 -9.66 -7.21 11.83
N PRO A 164 -8.92 -6.54 12.74
CA PRO A 164 -7.55 -6.93 13.11
C PRO A 164 -7.49 -8.30 13.82
#